data_AF-A0A2W5SU35-F1
#
_entry.id   AF-A0A2W5SU35-F1
#
_cell.length_a   1.000
_cell.length_b   1.000
_cell.length_c   1.000
_cell.angle_alpha   90.00
_cell.angle_beta   90.00
_cell.angle_gamma   90.00
#
_symmetry.space_group_name_H-M   'P 1'
#
loop_
_entity.id
_entity.type
_entity.pdbx_description
1 polymer ?
#
loop_
_entity_poly.entity_id
_entity_poly.type
_entity_poly.pdbx_seq_one_letter_code
_entity_poly.pdbx_strand_id
1 'polypeptide(L)'
;MLEIGVTGVVEAPVHLVRDGLGTAPRAAHTVIRAARGSVATLVVGSTGSARLAENVEIVVEDGANLTLVFLHEWADDAVHLAAHFATVGARARLKHILVSLGGGVIRVNPSARLA
;
A
#
# COMPACT_ATOMS: atom_id res chain seq x y z
N MET A 1 -2.10 -2.91 13.90
CA MET A 1 -1.51 -1.76 13.21
C MET A 1 -0.09 -2.14 12.82
N LEU A 2 0.26 -2.02 11.53
CA LEU A 2 1.60 -2.29 10.99
C LEU A 2 2.17 -0.98 10.42
N GLU A 3 3.40 -0.61 10.77
CA GLU A 3 4.09 0.53 10.15
C GLU A 3 5.27 0.05 9.31
N ILE A 4 5.40 0.62 8.11
CA ILE A 4 6.47 0.38 7.16
C ILE A 4 7.15 1.71 6.89
N GLY A 5 8.34 1.90 7.45
CA GLY A 5 9.16 3.09 7.26
C GLY A 5 10.17 2.90 6.13
N VAL A 6 10.22 3.87 5.21
CA VAL A 6 11.24 3.99 4.17
C VAL A 6 12.11 5.20 4.50
N THR A 7 13.43 4.98 4.56
CA THR A 7 14.42 6.03 4.85
C THR A 7 15.56 5.97 3.84
N GLY A 8 16.21 7.12 3.61
CA GLY A 8 17.33 7.22 2.68
C GLY A 8 16.95 6.97 1.21
N VAL A 9 17.95 6.62 0.41
CA VAL A 9 17.78 6.24 -1.00
C VAL A 9 17.90 4.72 -1.10
N VAL A 10 16.86 4.08 -1.61
CA VAL A 10 16.81 2.63 -1.81
C VAL A 10 16.67 2.38 -3.31
N GLU A 11 17.76 1.93 -3.93
CA GLU A 11 17.84 1.78 -5.40
C GLU A 11 16.97 0.63 -5.92
N ALA A 12 16.96 -0.49 -5.20
CA ALA A 12 16.17 -1.66 -5.57
C ALA A 12 14.74 -1.59 -4.98
N PRO A 13 13.72 -2.11 -5.67
CA PRO A 13 12.37 -2.22 -5.11
C PRO A 13 12.35 -3.06 -3.83
N VAL A 14 11.64 -2.58 -2.81
CA VAL A 14 11.34 -3.33 -1.59
C VAL A 14 10.02 -4.04 -1.76
N HIS A 15 9.97 -5.34 -1.46
CA HIS A 15 8.76 -6.15 -1.59
C HIS A 15 8.17 -6.48 -0.21
N LEU A 16 6.91 -6.15 -0.01
CA LEU A 16 6.09 -6.63 1.09
C LEU A 16 5.09 -7.65 0.53
N VAL A 17 5.14 -8.88 1.05
CA VAL A 17 4.23 -9.95 0.64
C VAL A 17 3.14 -10.12 1.70
N ARG A 18 1.88 -10.20 1.27
CA ARG A 18 0.72 -10.54 2.08
C ARG A 18 0.10 -11.82 1.56
N ASP A 19 0.05 -12.84 2.41
CA ASP A 19 -0.52 -14.15 2.10
C ASP A 19 -1.11 -14.79 3.36
N GLY A 20 -1.67 -15.98 3.23
CA GLY A 20 -2.12 -16.79 4.37
C GLY A 20 -3.28 -16.20 5.18
N LEU A 21 -4.01 -15.22 4.63
CA LEU A 21 -5.10 -14.55 5.33
C LEU A 21 -6.33 -15.47 5.48
N GLY A 22 -6.58 -16.35 4.50
CA GLY A 22 -7.71 -17.27 4.51
C GLY A 22 -9.07 -16.57 4.38
N THR A 23 -10.15 -17.31 4.60
CA THR A 23 -11.52 -16.84 4.30
C THR A 23 -12.26 -16.23 5.49
N ALA A 24 -11.67 -16.28 6.68
CA ALA A 24 -12.21 -15.62 7.87
C ALA A 24 -12.17 -14.09 7.70
N PRO A 25 -13.22 -13.35 8.13
CA PRO A 25 -13.20 -11.89 8.09
C PRO A 25 -12.04 -11.29 8.89
N ARG A 26 -11.32 -10.34 8.31
CA ARG A 26 -10.20 -9.62 8.94
C ARG A 26 -10.30 -8.12 8.71
N ALA A 27 -9.84 -7.36 9.69
CA ALA A 27 -9.60 -5.93 9.59
C ALA A 27 -8.10 -5.63 9.74
N ALA A 28 -7.57 -4.72 8.94
CA ALA A 28 -6.17 -4.29 9.05
C ALA A 28 -6.03 -2.77 8.99
N HIS A 29 -4.93 -2.28 9.56
CA HIS A 29 -4.53 -0.88 9.47
C HIS A 29 -3.02 -0.83 9.27
N THR A 30 -2.61 -0.27 8.14
CA THR A 30 -1.22 -0.21 7.69
C THR A 30 -0.82 1.24 7.49
N VAL A 31 0.35 1.63 7.99
CA VAL A 31 0.95 2.95 7.77
C VAL A 31 2.22 2.76 6.94
N ILE A 32 2.31 3.46 5.81
CA ILE A 32 3.47 3.50 4.94
C ILE A 32 4.03 4.91 5.02
N ARG A 33 5.26 5.04 5.53
CA ARG A 33 5.91 6.34 5.72
C ARG A 33 7.17 6.42 4.87
N ALA A 34 7.20 7.38 3.95
CA ALA A 34 8.43 7.81 3.29
C ALA A 34 8.98 9.04 4.03
N ALA A 35 10.11 8.86 4.71
CA ALA A 35 10.75 9.91 5.50
C ALA A 35 11.27 11.06 4.62
N ARG A 36 11.46 12.24 5.22
CA ARG A 36 11.96 13.44 4.53
C ARG A 36 13.13 13.15 3.60
N GLY A 37 13.01 13.55 2.33
CA GLY A 37 14.06 13.38 1.32
C GLY A 37 14.35 11.93 0.89
N SER A 38 13.57 10.94 1.35
CA SER A 38 13.76 9.54 0.95
C SER A 38 13.37 9.30 -0.50
N VAL A 39 13.98 8.31 -1.14
CA VAL A 39 13.65 7.87 -2.50
C VAL A 39 13.56 6.35 -2.51
N ALA A 40 12.40 5.79 -2.86
CA ALA A 40 12.24 4.34 -2.94
C ALA A 40 11.07 3.90 -3.81
N THR A 41 11.10 2.62 -4.17
CA THR A 41 9.96 1.87 -4.69
C THR A 41 9.55 0.80 -3.68
N LEU A 42 8.29 0.82 -3.24
CA LEU A 42 7.69 -0.19 -2.39
C LEU A 42 6.60 -0.94 -3.17
N VAL A 43 6.72 -2.26 -3.25
CA VAL A 43 5.76 -3.15 -3.89
C VAL A 43 5.07 -3.99 -2.82
N VAL A 44 3.76 -3.81 -2.66
CA VAL A 44 2.90 -4.59 -1.76
C VAL A 44 2.19 -5.66 -2.60
N GLY A 45 2.74 -6.87 -2.59
CA GLY A 45 2.18 -8.04 -3.25
C GLY A 45 1.18 -8.76 -2.35
N SER A 46 0.11 -9.29 -2.93
CA SER A 46 -0.99 -9.92 -2.19
C SER A 46 -1.50 -11.16 -2.90
N THR A 47 -1.47 -12.32 -2.24
CA THR A 47 -1.79 -13.64 -2.86
C THR A 47 -2.60 -14.56 -1.96
N GLY A 48 -3.34 -15.50 -2.59
CA GLY A 48 -4.18 -16.48 -1.89
C GLY A 48 -5.58 -15.97 -1.53
N SER A 49 -6.32 -16.74 -0.74
CA SER A 49 -7.67 -16.37 -0.29
C SER A 49 -7.60 -15.32 0.82
N ALA A 50 -8.51 -14.34 0.76
CA ALA A 50 -8.58 -13.27 1.75
C ALA A 50 -10.03 -12.76 1.92
N ARG A 51 -10.45 -12.46 3.15
CA ARG A 51 -11.66 -11.66 3.42
C ARG A 51 -11.29 -10.44 4.26
N LEU A 52 -10.73 -9.44 3.60
CA LEU A 52 -10.01 -8.33 4.22
C LEU A 52 -10.74 -6.99 4.04
N ALA A 53 -10.92 -6.26 5.14
CA ALA A 53 -11.19 -4.82 5.12
C ALA A 53 -9.97 -4.08 5.70
N GLU A 54 -9.44 -3.07 5.01
CA GLU A 54 -8.26 -2.36 5.51
C GLU A 54 -8.27 -0.84 5.29
N ASN A 55 -7.57 -0.16 6.18
CA ASN A 55 -7.14 1.22 5.98
C ASN A 55 -5.64 1.25 5.75
N VAL A 56 -5.21 1.97 4.72
CA VAL A 56 -3.80 2.23 4.45
C VAL A 56 -3.54 3.73 4.51
N GLU A 57 -2.72 4.15 5.45
CA GLU A 57 -2.24 5.52 5.53
C GLU A 57 -0.88 5.63 4.84
N ILE A 58 -0.74 6.59 3.94
CA ILE A 58 0.47 6.83 3.17
C ILE A 58 0.96 8.24 3.53
N VAL A 59 2.03 8.32 4.28
CA VAL A 59 2.66 9.59 4.67
C VAL A 59 3.92 9.77 3.85
N VAL A 60 3.90 10.74 2.93
CA VAL A 60 5.07 11.10 2.13
C VAL A 60 5.56 12.45 2.61
N GLU A 61 6.62 12.44 3.42
CA GLU A 61 7.17 13.64 4.03
C GLU A 61 7.86 14.55 3.00
N ASP A 62 8.16 15.78 3.40
CA ASP A 62 8.72 16.81 2.51
C ASP A 62 9.93 16.30 1.71
N GLY A 63 9.94 16.62 0.42
CA GLY A 63 11.01 16.24 -0.50
C GLY A 63 11.18 14.73 -0.75
N ALA A 64 10.34 13.87 -0.16
CA ALA A 64 10.40 12.43 -0.40
C ALA A 64 9.80 12.06 -1.77
N ASN A 65 10.30 10.99 -2.38
CA ASN A 65 9.84 10.45 -3.65
C ASN A 65 9.55 8.97 -3.50
N LEU A 66 8.26 8.64 -3.32
CA LEU A 66 7.79 7.29 -3.14
C LEU A 66 7.04 6.81 -4.39
N THR A 67 7.52 5.71 -4.97
CA THR A 67 6.69 4.87 -5.85
C THR A 67 6.11 3.75 -5.01
N LEU A 68 4.78 3.69 -4.91
CA LEU A 68 4.08 2.69 -4.13
C LEU A 68 3.17 1.88 -5.05
N VAL A 69 3.46 0.60 -5.18
CA VAL A 69 2.74 -0.35 -6.04
C VAL A 69 1.98 -1.32 -5.16
N PHE A 70 0.67 -1.40 -5.33
CA PHE A 70 -0.14 -2.50 -4.81
C PHE A 70 -0.40 -3.48 -5.95
N LEU A 71 0.02 -4.73 -5.78
CA LEU A 71 -0.22 -5.83 -6.70
C LEU A 71 -1.14 -6.84 -6.02
N HIS A 72 -2.37 -6.95 -6.53
CA HIS A 72 -3.36 -7.90 -6.05
C HIS A 72 -3.45 -9.09 -7.01
N GLU A 73 -2.85 -10.21 -6.60
CA GLU A 73 -2.90 -11.52 -7.23
C GLU A 73 -3.62 -12.50 -6.28
N TRP A 74 -4.72 -12.03 -5.69
CA TRP A 74 -5.55 -12.82 -4.80
C TRP A 74 -6.23 -13.99 -5.56
N ALA A 75 -6.58 -15.05 -4.82
CA ALA A 75 -7.40 -16.13 -5.33
C ALA A 75 -8.83 -15.66 -5.65
N ASP A 76 -9.53 -16.36 -6.53
CA ASP A 76 -10.87 -15.98 -7.04
C ASP A 76 -11.93 -15.83 -5.93
N ASP A 77 -11.76 -16.48 -4.78
CA ASP A 77 -12.67 -16.41 -3.64
C ASP A 77 -12.40 -15.19 -2.72
N ALA A 78 -11.37 -14.41 -3.00
CA ALA A 78 -10.98 -13.30 -2.15
C ALA A 78 -11.89 -12.07 -2.28
N VAL A 79 -12.20 -11.46 -1.13
CA VAL A 79 -12.91 -10.19 -1.00
C VAL A 79 -12.01 -9.21 -0.24
N HIS A 80 -11.63 -8.12 -0.90
CA HIS A 80 -10.75 -7.10 -0.37
C HIS A 80 -11.35 -5.70 -0.53
N LEU A 81 -11.61 -5.02 0.59
CA LEU A 81 -12.05 -3.63 0.63
C LEU A 81 -11.00 -2.79 1.31
N ALA A 82 -10.51 -1.74 0.66
CA ALA A 82 -9.49 -0.86 1.22
C ALA A 82 -9.84 0.62 1.06
N ALA A 83 -9.52 1.41 2.07
CA ALA A 83 -9.44 2.87 1.97
C ALA A 83 -7.97 3.29 2.07
N HIS A 84 -7.46 4.01 1.08
CA HIS A 84 -6.10 4.55 1.11
C HIS A 84 -6.15 6.07 1.34
N PHE A 85 -5.38 6.56 2.31
CA PHE A 85 -5.29 7.96 2.68
C PHE A 85 -3.86 8.45 2.50
N ALA A 86 -3.60 9.20 1.44
CA ALA A 86 -2.28 9.76 1.18
C ALA A 86 -2.19 11.22 1.65
N THR A 87 -1.13 11.54 2.40
CA THR A 87 -0.69 12.92 2.66
C THR A 87 0.66 13.13 2.00
N VAL A 88 0.75 14.11 1.11
CA VAL A 88 1.97 14.42 0.34
C VAL A 88 2.49 15.79 0.75
N GLY A 89 3.68 15.81 1.36
CA GLY A 89 4.34 17.00 1.88
C GLY A 89 4.92 17.92 0.81
N ALA A 90 5.58 19.00 1.26
CA ALA A 90 6.11 20.03 0.38
C ALA A 90 7.23 19.46 -0.50
N ARG A 91 7.14 19.70 -1.81
CA ARG A 91 8.07 19.16 -2.83
C ARG A 91 8.19 17.62 -2.82
N ALA A 92 7.27 16.92 -2.16
CA ALA A 92 7.23 15.47 -2.17
C ALA A 92 6.51 14.96 -3.43
N ARG A 93 6.76 13.69 -3.77
CA ARG A 93 6.13 13.00 -4.89
C ARG A 93 5.66 11.62 -4.44
N LEU A 94 4.40 11.33 -4.74
CA LEU A 94 3.82 10.00 -4.62
C LEU A 94 3.39 9.52 -6.00
N LYS A 95 3.95 8.39 -6.46
CA LYS A 95 3.40 7.61 -7.56
C LYS A 95 2.68 6.41 -6.97
N HIS A 96 1.35 6.49 -6.86
CA HIS A 96 0.51 5.38 -6.41
C HIS A 96 0.05 4.56 -7.61
N ILE A 97 0.39 3.28 -7.61
CA ILE A 97 0.06 2.33 -8.67
C ILE A 97 -0.72 1.19 -8.00
N LEU A 98 -1.88 0.85 -8.56
CA LEU A 98 -2.68 -0.26 -8.09
C LEU A 98 -3.03 -1.15 -9.28
N VAL A 99 -2.65 -2.42 -9.18
CA VAL A 99 -2.88 -3.44 -10.20
C VAL A 99 -3.61 -4.58 -9.54
N SER A 100 -4.78 -4.94 -10.07
CA SER A 100 -5.55 -6.10 -9.62
C SER A 100 -5.66 -7.10 -10.76
N LEU A 101 -5.09 -8.29 -10.57
CA LEU A 101 -5.06 -9.39 -11.53
C LEU A 101 -5.88 -10.60 -11.06
N GLY A 102 -6.42 -10.57 -9.84
CA GLY A 102 -7.26 -11.61 -9.26
C GLY A 102 -8.14 -11.09 -8.12
N GLY A 103 -8.87 -12.00 -7.49
CA GLY A 103 -9.86 -11.71 -6.45
C GLY A 103 -11.28 -11.59 -6.98
N GLY A 104 -12.24 -12.14 -6.23
CA GLY A 104 -13.65 -12.09 -6.58
C GLY A 104 -14.24 -10.69 -6.44
N VAL A 105 -13.88 -9.96 -5.37
CA VAL A 105 -14.26 -8.55 -5.19
C VAL A 105 -13.10 -7.76 -4.62
N ILE A 106 -12.57 -6.82 -5.41
CA ILE A 106 -11.54 -5.88 -4.97
C ILE A 106 -12.06 -4.46 -5.14
N ARG A 107 -12.18 -3.71 -4.04
CA ARG A 107 -12.51 -2.28 -4.08
C ARG A 107 -11.51 -1.50 -3.24
N VAL A 108 -10.78 -0.61 -3.90
CA VAL A 108 -9.88 0.32 -3.22
C VAL A 108 -10.37 1.74 -3.46
N ASN A 109 -10.50 2.52 -2.40
CA ASN A 109 -10.86 3.92 -2.44
C ASN A 109 -9.64 4.77 -2.03
N PRO A 110 -8.80 5.21 -2.99
CA PRO A 110 -7.70 6.10 -2.69
C PRO A 110 -8.16 7.55 -2.62
N SER A 111 -7.64 8.26 -1.63
CA SER A 111 -7.76 9.71 -1.48
C SER A 111 -6.37 10.30 -1.23
N ALA A 112 -6.15 11.52 -1.68
CA ALA A 112 -4.89 12.22 -1.49
C ALA A 112 -5.13 13.66 -1.04
N ARG A 113 -4.36 14.10 -0.05
CA ARG A 113 -4.24 15.49 0.38
C ARG A 113 -2.84 15.98 0.05
N LEU A 114 -2.76 17.10 -0.66
CA LEU A 114 -1.52 17.84 -0.85
C LEU A 114 -1.39 18.82 0.32
N ALA A 115 -0.30 18.72 1.08
CA ALA A 115 -0.09 19.45 2.32
C ALA A 115 0.76 20.71 2.14
#